data_AF-A0A1N6NE13-F1
#
_entry.id   AF-A0A1N6NE13-F1
#
_cell.length_a   1.000
_cell.length_b   1.000
_cell.length_c   1.000
_cell.angle_alpha   90.00
_cell.angle_beta   90.00
_cell.angle_gamma   90.00
#
_symmetry.space_group_name_H-M   'P 1'
#
loop_
_entity.id
_entity.type
_entity.pdbx_description
1 polymer ?
#
loop_
_entity_poly.entity_id
_entity_poly.type
_entity_poly.pdbx_seq_one_letter_code
_entity_poly.pdbx_strand_id
1 'polypeptide(L)'
;MEPHDTPPAADGANPRIQWKVDGLKSSYVNFANANSTQEEVVLNFGMNNNWDRMAPEVEIELTHRIVMSPFAAKRLSELLGRLVSQYEGRYGPLK
;
A
#
# COMPACT_ATOMS: atom_id res chain seq x y z
N MET A 1 31.50 36.54 -34.62
CA MET A 1 30.36 36.41 -33.69
C MET A 1 29.72 35.07 -33.99
N GLU A 2 30.29 33.99 -33.44
CA GLU A 2 29.78 32.63 -33.66
C GLU A 2 28.64 32.38 -32.66
N PRO A 3 27.47 31.89 -33.10
CA PRO A 3 26.40 31.54 -32.18
C PRO A 3 26.78 30.25 -31.45
N HIS A 4 26.75 30.34 -30.13
CA HIS A 4 26.99 29.27 -29.18
C HIS A 4 25.78 28.33 -29.18
N ASP A 5 25.84 27.24 -29.97
CA ASP A 5 24.81 26.20 -29.97
C ASP A 5 24.90 25.44 -28.63
N THR A 6 23.93 25.68 -27.76
CA THR A 6 23.81 24.99 -26.47
C THR A 6 22.84 23.83 -26.66
N PRO A 7 23.25 22.57 -26.46
CA PRO A 7 22.33 21.46 -26.61
C PRO A 7 21.18 21.55 -25.59
N PRO A 8 19.93 21.24 -26.00
CA PRO A 8 18.79 21.30 -25.11
C PRO A 8 18.95 20.32 -23.96
N ALA A 9 18.64 20.78 -22.74
CA ALA A 9 18.65 19.99 -21.52
C ALA A 9 17.74 18.77 -21.69
N ALA A 10 18.27 17.59 -21.36
CA ALA A 10 17.47 16.37 -21.29
C ALA A 10 16.43 16.51 -20.19
N ASP A 11 15.16 16.72 -20.57
CA ASP A 11 14.02 16.61 -19.69
C ASP A 11 14.08 15.26 -18.97
N GLY A 12 14.13 15.31 -17.64
CA GLY A 12 14.11 14.15 -16.76
C GLY A 12 12.81 13.37 -16.94
N ALA A 13 12.80 12.45 -17.90
CA ALA A 13 11.66 11.62 -18.19
C ALA A 13 11.36 10.72 -16.98
N ASN A 14 10.27 11.03 -16.28
CA ASN A 14 9.74 10.14 -15.26
C ASN A 14 9.54 8.73 -15.87
N PRO A 15 10.00 7.67 -15.21
CA PRO A 15 9.94 6.33 -15.76
C PRO A 15 8.50 5.93 -16.08
N ARG A 16 8.28 5.39 -17.29
CA ARG A 16 6.98 4.87 -17.71
C ARG A 16 6.70 3.58 -16.95
N ILE A 17 5.72 3.61 -16.04
CA ILE A 17 5.34 2.44 -15.24
C ILE A 17 4.46 1.53 -16.10
N GLN A 18 4.92 0.31 -16.39
CA GLN A 18 4.11 -0.72 -17.01
C GLN A 18 3.51 -1.62 -15.93
N TRP A 19 2.18 -1.64 -15.82
CA TRP A 19 1.46 -2.50 -14.89
C TRP A 19 1.28 -3.89 -15.52
N LYS A 20 1.95 -4.91 -14.98
CA LYS A 20 1.71 -6.32 -15.33
C LYS A 20 0.73 -6.92 -14.32
N VAL A 21 -0.46 -7.28 -14.79
CA VAL A 21 -1.56 -7.77 -13.92
C VAL A 21 -1.81 -9.28 -14.01
N ASP A 22 -1.01 -10.00 -14.80
CA ASP A 22 -1.22 -11.43 -15.12
C ASP A 22 -1.21 -12.36 -13.88
N GLY A 23 -0.45 -11.99 -12.84
CA GLY A 23 -0.38 -12.72 -11.57
C GLY A 23 -1.08 -12.04 -10.40
N LEU A 24 -1.93 -11.03 -10.66
CA LEU A 24 -2.54 -10.25 -9.59
C LEU A 24 -3.59 -11.09 -8.85
N LYS A 25 -3.39 -11.26 -7.54
CA LYS A 25 -4.33 -11.95 -6.66
C LYS A 25 -5.17 -10.93 -5.92
N SER A 26 -6.49 -11.09 -5.97
CA SER A 26 -7.43 -10.30 -5.19
C SER A 26 -8.01 -11.17 -4.08
N SER A 27 -8.00 -10.64 -2.88
CA SER A 27 -8.55 -11.30 -1.70
C SER A 27 -9.32 -10.30 -0.86
N TYR A 28 -10.43 -10.76 -0.31
CA TYR A 28 -11.14 -10.00 0.71
C TYR A 28 -10.46 -10.20 2.06
N VAL A 29 -10.24 -9.11 2.79
CA VAL A 29 -9.64 -9.11 4.12
C VAL A 29 -10.37 -8.10 5.00
N ASN A 30 -10.61 -8.45 6.27
CA ASN A 30 -11.22 -7.55 7.25
C ASN A 30 -10.29 -7.29 8.46
N PHE A 31 -9.15 -7.98 8.51
CA PHE A 31 -8.13 -7.82 9.53
C PHE A 31 -6.77 -7.56 8.88
N ALA A 32 -6.01 -6.63 9.46
CA ALA A 32 -4.63 -6.37 9.09
C ALA A 32 -3.79 -6.18 10.36
N ASN A 33 -2.62 -6.81 10.39
CA ASN A 33 -1.57 -6.51 11.35
C ASN A 33 -0.32 -6.01 10.62
N ALA A 34 0.49 -5.22 11.31
CA ALA A 34 1.75 -4.73 10.81
C ALA A 34 2.84 -4.88 11.88
N ASN A 35 4.02 -5.29 11.47
CA ASN A 35 5.24 -5.29 12.28
C ASN A 35 6.36 -4.64 11.48
N SER A 36 7.28 -3.93 12.14
CA SER A 36 8.41 -3.28 11.49
C SER A 36 9.69 -3.54 12.25
N THR A 37 10.76 -3.79 11.51
CA THR A 37 12.15 -3.75 11.99
C THR A 37 12.87 -2.59 11.30
N GLN A 38 14.18 -2.46 11.53
CA GLN A 38 15.00 -1.49 10.79
C GLN A 38 15.14 -1.85 9.31
N GLU A 39 15.04 -3.13 8.96
CA GLU A 39 15.33 -3.66 7.62
C GLU A 39 14.06 -3.86 6.80
N GLU A 40 12.94 -4.19 7.45
CA GLU A 40 11.71 -4.58 6.77
C GLU A 40 10.43 -4.17 7.53
N VAL A 41 9.36 -4.07 6.75
CA VAL A 41 7.99 -3.92 7.23
C VAL A 41 7.20 -5.12 6.72
N VAL A 42 6.55 -5.81 7.66
CA VAL A 42 5.73 -6.99 7.40
C VAL A 42 4.27 -6.64 7.66
N LEU A 43 3.43 -6.75 6.64
CA LEU A 43 1.98 -6.63 6.74
C LEU A 43 1.35 -8.02 6.61
N ASN A 44 0.56 -8.43 7.59
CA ASN A 44 -0.24 -9.64 7.52
C ASN A 44 -1.70 -9.25 7.36
N PHE A 45 -2.39 -9.86 6.40
CA PHE A 45 -3.80 -9.67 6.17
C PHE A 45 -4.55 -10.98 6.35
N GLY A 46 -5.77 -10.87 6.85
CA GLY A 46 -6.57 -12.03 7.19
C GLY A 46 -8.05 -11.74 7.28
N MET A 47 -8.77 -12.79 7.65
CA MET A 47 -10.18 -12.77 7.91
C MET A 47 -10.40 -13.16 9.37
N ASN A 48 -11.02 -12.26 10.12
CA ASN A 48 -11.67 -12.61 11.36
C ASN A 48 -13.04 -13.20 11.01
N ASN A 49 -13.19 -14.49 11.27
CA ASN A 49 -14.40 -15.27 10.97
C ASN A 49 -15.24 -15.53 12.24
N ASN A 50 -14.99 -14.78 13.31
CA ASN A 50 -15.58 -15.05 14.62
C ASN A 50 -17.07 -14.69 14.63
N TRP A 51 -17.91 -15.67 14.31
CA TRP A 51 -19.37 -15.57 14.34
C TRP A 51 -19.92 -15.61 15.78
N ASP A 52 -19.16 -16.20 16.71
CA ASP A 52 -19.51 -16.30 18.12
C ASP A 52 -18.87 -15.16 18.93
N ARG A 53 -19.70 -14.19 19.32
CA ARG A 53 -19.29 -13.02 20.10
C ARG A 53 -19.04 -13.33 21.59
N MET A 54 -19.27 -14.56 22.04
CA MET A 54 -19.11 -14.98 23.45
C MET A 54 -17.87 -15.83 23.72
N ALA A 55 -17.12 -16.22 22.69
CA ALA A 55 -15.87 -16.94 22.88
C ALA A 55 -14.78 -16.02 23.47
N PRO A 56 -14.03 -16.46 24.50
CA PRO A 56 -12.95 -15.68 25.10
C PRO A 56 -11.73 -15.50 24.18
N GLU A 57 -11.65 -16.29 23.11
CA GLU A 57 -10.56 -16.28 22.14
C GLU A 57 -11.10 -15.94 20.75
N VAL A 58 -10.40 -15.03 20.06
CA VAL A 58 -10.73 -14.59 18.72
C VAL A 58 -9.74 -15.22 17.76
N GLU A 59 -10.21 -16.18 16.96
CA GLU A 59 -9.39 -16.78 15.91
C GLU A 59 -9.35 -15.87 14.69
N ILE A 60 -8.14 -15.55 14.23
CA ILE A 60 -7.91 -14.72 13.04
C ILE A 60 -7.10 -15.55 12.05
N GLU A 61 -7.74 -15.86 10.92
CA GLU A 61 -7.07 -16.58 9.84
C GLU A 61 -6.25 -15.61 8.99
N LEU A 62 -4.93 -15.73 9.02
CA LEU A 62 -4.02 -14.92 8.20
C LEU A 62 -3.82 -15.59 6.84
N THR A 63 -4.24 -14.93 5.76
CA THR A 63 -4.24 -15.46 4.39
C THR A 63 -3.14 -14.87 3.51
N HIS A 64 -2.66 -13.66 3.83
CA HIS A 64 -1.65 -12.98 3.04
C HIS A 64 -0.58 -12.32 3.91
N ARG A 65 0.66 -12.38 3.42
CA ARG A 65 1.80 -11.65 3.98
C ARG A 65 2.48 -10.84 2.89
N ILE A 66 2.73 -9.57 3.15
CA ILE A 66 3.52 -8.69 2.31
C ILE A 66 4.71 -8.21 3.13
N VAL A 67 5.91 -8.42 2.61
CA VAL A 67 7.16 -7.93 3.19
C VAL A 67 7.73 -6.87 2.26
N MET A 68 8.13 -5.73 2.80
CA MET A 68 8.64 -4.61 2.01
C MET A 68 9.69 -3.82 2.78
N SER A 69 10.50 -3.03 2.06
CA SER A 69 11.44 -2.12 2.71
C SER A 69 10.72 -0.95 3.38
N PRO A 70 11.33 -0.29 4.39
CA PRO A 70 10.74 0.87 5.05
C PRO A 70 10.37 2.01 4.08
N PHE A 71 11.17 2.22 3.03
CA PHE A 71 10.87 3.23 2.01
C PHE A 71 9.62 2.90 1.19
N ALA A 72 9.42 1.63 0.85
CA ALA A 72 8.21 1.18 0.15
C ALA A 72 6.98 1.31 1.07
N ALA A 73 7.12 0.94 2.35
CA ALA A 73 6.07 1.08 3.34
C ALA A 73 5.64 2.53 3.55
N LYS A 74 6.59 3.48 3.60
CA LYS A 74 6.30 4.92 3.69
C LYS A 74 5.43 5.37 2.52
N ARG A 75 5.80 5.03 1.28
CA ARG A 75 5.04 5.38 0.08
C ARG A 75 3.62 4.77 0.09
N LEU A 76 3.51 3.52 0.53
CA LEU A 76 2.21 2.86 0.69
C LEU A 76 1.34 3.57 1.72
N SER A 77 1.89 3.95 2.88
CA SER A 77 1.18 4.68 3.93
C SER A 77 0.66 6.03 3.44
N GLU A 78 1.50 6.81 2.74
CA GLU A 78 1.09 8.09 2.16
C GLU A 78 -0.02 7.93 1.11
N LEU A 79 0.08 6.90 0.25
CA LEU A 79 -0.94 6.60 -0.74
C LEU A 79 -2.26 6.20 -0.08
N LEU A 80 -2.20 5.29 0.90
CA LEU A 80 -3.37 4.79 1.62
C LEU A 80 -4.07 5.93 2.37
N GLY A 81 -3.31 6.78 3.08
CA GLY A 81 -3.86 7.94 3.77
C GLY A 81 -4.61 8.88 2.82
N ARG A 82 -4.04 9.18 1.64
CA ARG A 82 -4.72 9.99 0.62
C ARG A 82 -6.02 9.36 0.14
N LEU A 83 -6.04 8.05 -0.08
CA LEU A 83 -7.24 7.33 -0.52
C LEU A 83 -8.34 7.35 0.54
N VAL A 84 -7.99 7.14 1.81
CA VAL A 84 -8.94 7.24 2.93
C VAL A 84 -9.48 8.66 3.05
N SER A 85 -8.63 9.69 3.02
CA SER A 85 -9.08 11.09 3.09
C SER A 85 -10.00 11.47 1.92
N GLN A 86 -9.73 10.97 0.70
CA GLN A 86 -10.62 11.18 -0.44
C GLN A 86 -11.98 10.49 -0.25
N TYR A 87 -11.97 9.26 0.27
CA TYR A 87 -13.19 8.53 0.60
C TYR A 87 -14.01 9.30 1.64
N GLU A 88 -13.39 9.72 2.74
CA GLU A 88 -14.08 10.44 3.82
C GLU A 88 -14.60 11.81 3.37
N GLY A 89 -13.86 12.51 2.51
CA GLY A 89 -14.33 13.76 1.91
C GLY A 89 -15.58 13.59 1.04
N ARG A 90 -15.80 12.40 0.47
CA ARG A 90 -16.95 12.09 -0.39
C ARG A 90 -18.14 11.48 0.37
N TYR A 91 -17.87 10.65 1.37
CA TYR A 91 -18.90 9.83 2.04
C TYR A 91 -19.07 10.14 3.53
N GLY A 92 -18.27 11.04 4.08
CA GLY A 92 -18.23 11.35 5.51
C GLY A 92 -17.16 10.52 6.26
N PRO A 93 -16.83 10.92 7.49
CA PRO A 93 -15.76 10.31 8.26
C PRO A 93 -16.08 8.84 8.59
N LEU A 94 -15.06 7.99 8.51
CA LEU A 94 -15.09 6.63 9.03
C LEU A 94 -15.12 6.71 10.56
N LYS A 95 -16.09 6.06 11.19
CA LYS A 95 -16.25 6.02 12.66
C LYS A 95 -15.80 4.68 13.21
#